data_AF-X1KL71-F1
#
_entry.id   AF-X1KL71-F1
#
_cell.length_a   1.000
_cell.length_b   1.000
_cell.length_c   1.000
_cell.angle_alpha   90.00
_cell.angle_beta   90.00
_cell.angle_gamma   90.00
#
_symmetry.space_group_name_H-M   'P 1'
#
loop_
_entity.id
_entity.type
_entity.pdbx_description
1 polymer ?
#
loop_
_entity_poly.entity_id
_entity_poly.type
_entity_poly.pdbx_seq_one_letter_code
_entity_poly.pdbx_strand_id
1 'polypeptide(L)'
;MLVKNADMLVRNARTPKLSKARGILVELVDSAIKAGNPSSSIRKWVKVEADKLKVGDYEVDLSGVDRIVAVGDGKASAAMAITLEQILG
;
A
#
# COMPACT_ATOMS: atom_id res chain seq x y z
N MET A 1 -14.34 -0.38 -3.93
CA MET A 1 -13.87 -1.61 -4.58
C MET A 1 -12.97 -1.20 -5.75
N LEU A 2 -11.75 -1.72 -5.82
CA LEU A 2 -10.72 -1.49 -6.83
C LEU A 2 -10.94 -2.34 -8.09
N VAL A 3 -11.58 -3.51 -7.94
CA VAL A 3 -12.03 -4.30 -9.09
C VAL A 3 -13.23 -3.62 -9.74
N LYS A 4 -12.98 -2.81 -10.78
CA LYS A 4 -13.98 -1.92 -11.38
C LYS A 4 -15.18 -2.64 -12.02
N ASN A 5 -14.98 -3.87 -12.49
CA ASN A 5 -16.00 -4.68 -13.15
C ASN A 5 -16.53 -5.81 -12.23
N ALA A 6 -16.40 -5.67 -10.91
CA ALA A 6 -16.83 -6.66 -9.92
C ALA A 6 -18.27 -7.16 -10.13
N ASP A 7 -19.22 -6.24 -10.28
CA ASP A 7 -20.62 -6.58 -10.47
C ASP A 7 -20.84 -7.40 -11.74
N MET A 8 -20.15 -7.06 -12.83
CA MET A 8 -20.22 -7.83 -14.08
C MET A 8 -19.61 -9.22 -13.92
N LEU A 9 -18.49 -9.34 -13.20
CA LEU A 9 -17.85 -10.63 -12.94
C LEU A 9 -18.81 -11.56 -12.20
N VAL A 10 -19.48 -11.08 -11.16
CA VAL A 10 -20.43 -11.87 -10.37
C VAL A 10 -21.69 -12.19 -11.19
N ARG A 11 -22.30 -11.21 -11.86
CA ARG A 11 -23.54 -11.38 -12.65
C ARG A 11 -23.36 -12.34 -13.84
N ASN A 12 -22.19 -12.37 -14.47
CA ASN A 12 -21.91 -13.24 -15.60
C ASN A 12 -21.64 -14.71 -15.19
N ALA A 13 -21.92 -15.11 -13.94
CA ALA A 13 -21.76 -16.48 -13.49
C ALA A 13 -22.91 -17.36 -14.00
N ARG A 14 -22.57 -18.54 -14.54
CA ARG A 14 -23.54 -19.48 -15.14
C ARG A 14 -24.37 -20.25 -14.12
N THR A 15 -23.96 -20.27 -12.86
CA THR A 15 -24.65 -20.98 -11.77
C THR A 15 -24.56 -20.19 -10.46
N PRO A 16 -25.49 -20.41 -9.51
CA PRO A 16 -25.42 -19.78 -8.18
C PRO A 16 -24.11 -20.07 -7.44
N LYS A 17 -23.60 -21.30 -7.54
CA LYS A 17 -22.31 -21.70 -6.94
C LYS A 17 -21.14 -20.89 -7.50
N LEU A 18 -21.10 -20.70 -8.82
CA LEU A 18 -20.08 -19.88 -9.47
C LEU A 18 -20.22 -18.39 -9.13
N SER A 19 -21.45 -17.88 -8.99
CA SER A 19 -21.70 -16.50 -8.58
C SER A 19 -21.09 -16.22 -7.20
N LYS A 20 -21.35 -17.11 -6.24
CA LYS A 20 -20.76 -17.03 -4.89
C LYS A 20 -19.22 -17.12 -4.93
N ALA A 21 -18.66 -18.07 -5.69
CA ALA A 21 -17.22 -18.20 -5.82
C ALA A 21 -16.57 -16.95 -6.43
N ARG A 22 -17.20 -16.33 -7.44
CA ARG A 22 -16.71 -15.08 -8.04
C ARG A 22 -16.79 -13.90 -7.07
N GLY A 23 -17.82 -13.82 -6.23
CA GLY A 23 -17.90 -12.82 -5.15
C GLY A 23 -16.69 -12.90 -4.23
N ILE A 24 -16.36 -14.11 -3.74
CA ILE A 24 -15.18 -14.34 -2.90
C ILE A 24 -13.89 -13.95 -3.63
N LEU A 25 -13.73 -14.33 -4.90
CA LEU A 25 -12.54 -13.98 -5.68
C LEU A 25 -12.39 -12.47 -5.87
N VAL A 26 -13.48 -11.75 -6.11
CA VAL A 26 -13.46 -10.28 -6.22
C VAL A 26 -12.98 -9.66 -4.91
N GLU A 27 -13.47 -10.12 -3.76
CA GLU A 27 -13.04 -9.62 -2.45
C GLU A 27 -11.55 -9.91 -2.18
N LEU A 28 -11.08 -11.11 -2.52
CA LEU A 28 -9.67 -11.48 -2.38
C LEU A 28 -8.77 -10.62 -3.26
N VAL A 29 -9.12 -10.41 -4.53
CA VAL A 29 -8.35 -9.56 -5.45
C VAL A 29 -8.38 -8.10 -4.99
N ASP A 30 -9.54 -7.59 -4.56
CA ASP A 30 -9.67 -6.24 -4.02
C ASP A 30 -8.73 -6.01 -2.83
N SER A 31 -8.69 -6.98 -1.92
CA SER A 31 -7.82 -6.97 -0.74
C SER A 31 -6.35 -7.05 -1.13
N ALA A 32 -5.99 -7.87 -2.12
CA ALA A 32 -4.63 -7.97 -2.62
C ALA A 32 -4.14 -6.67 -3.26
N ILE A 33 -4.97 -6.00 -4.07
CA ILE A 33 -4.62 -4.70 -4.66
C ILE A 33 -4.46 -3.64 -3.57
N LYS A 34 -5.35 -3.61 -2.56
CA LYS A 34 -5.23 -2.69 -1.40
C LYS A 34 -3.94 -2.92 -0.62
N ALA A 35 -3.53 -4.18 -0.45
CA ALA A 35 -2.28 -4.52 0.23
C ALA A 35 -1.03 -3.99 -0.50
N GLY A 36 -1.10 -3.88 -1.83
CA GLY A 36 -0.07 -3.26 -2.67
C GLY A 36 -0.15 -1.74 -2.80
N ASN A 37 -1.02 -1.06 -2.04
CA ASN A 37 -1.10 0.40 -2.08
C ASN A 37 0.24 1.02 -1.61
N PRO A 38 0.83 1.97 -2.37
CA PRO A 38 2.15 2.51 -2.03
C PRO A 38 2.18 3.22 -0.67
N SER A 39 1.17 4.02 -0.34
CA SER A 39 1.11 4.75 0.91
C SER A 39 0.95 3.82 2.11
N SER A 40 0.07 2.82 2.04
CA SER A 40 -0.07 1.84 3.12
C SER A 40 1.20 1.00 3.29
N SER A 41 1.88 0.67 2.19
CA SER A 41 3.16 -0.04 2.21
C SER A 41 4.24 0.78 2.91
N ILE A 42 4.38 2.06 2.58
CA ILE A 42 5.34 2.95 3.24
C ILE A 42 5.04 3.04 4.74
N ARG A 43 3.79 3.32 5.15
CA ARG A 43 3.42 3.40 6.58
C ARG A 43 3.63 2.11 7.36
N LYS A 44 3.52 0.97 6.69
CA LYS A 44 3.76 -0.34 7.32
C LYS A 44 5.23 -0.52 7.67
N TRP A 45 6.12 -0.09 6.78
CA TRP A 45 7.55 -0.41 6.87
C TRP A 45 8.40 0.73 7.43
N VAL A 46 7.99 1.98 7.25
CA VAL A 46 8.74 3.16 7.65
C VAL A 46 8.09 3.80 8.88
N LYS A 47 8.88 4.00 9.93
CA LYS A 47 8.45 4.65 11.18
C LYS A 47 9.56 5.55 11.70
N VAL A 48 9.15 6.64 12.35
CA VAL A 48 10.05 7.47 13.16
C VAL A 48 9.58 7.38 14.61
N GLU A 49 10.47 6.94 15.49
CA GLU A 49 10.23 6.83 16.93
C GLU A 49 11.36 7.56 17.66
N ALA A 50 11.05 8.72 18.26
CA ALA A 50 12.08 9.68 18.70
C ALA A 50 13.04 10.02 17.54
N ASP A 51 14.35 9.92 17.75
CA ASP A 51 15.36 10.19 16.72
C ASP A 51 15.76 8.92 15.96
N LYS A 52 14.87 7.92 15.83
CA LYS A 52 15.18 6.66 15.13
C LYS A 52 14.26 6.46 13.95
N LEU A 53 14.85 6.43 12.76
CA LEU A 53 14.19 5.98 11.54
C LEU A 53 14.29 4.45 11.46
N LYS A 54 13.13 3.78 11.45
CA LYS A 54 13.03 2.34 11.22
C LYS A 54 12.46 2.07 9.85
N VAL A 55 13.13 1.21 9.08
CA VAL A 55 12.69 0.69 7.78
C VAL A 55 12.72 -0.84 7.84
N GLY A 56 11.60 -1.44 8.21
CA GLY A 56 11.55 -2.86 8.57
C GLY A 56 12.47 -3.16 9.74
N ASP A 57 13.44 -4.05 9.53
CA ASP A 57 14.42 -4.43 10.56
C ASP A 57 15.68 -3.56 10.54
N TYR A 58 15.77 -2.59 9.61
CA TYR A 58 16.87 -1.64 9.54
C TYR A 58 16.55 -0.38 10.36
N GLU A 59 17.53 0.08 11.13
CA GLU A 59 17.38 1.26 12.01
C GLU A 59 18.53 2.25 11.75
N VAL A 60 18.19 3.55 11.70
CA VAL A 60 19.13 4.66 11.56
C VAL A 60 18.86 5.68 12.66
N ASP A 61 19.92 6.10 13.33
CA ASP A 61 19.90 7.22 14.29
C ASP A 61 19.91 8.55 13.53
N LEU A 62 18.93 9.41 13.83
CA LEU A 62 18.71 10.72 13.24
C LEU A 62 19.23 11.86 14.12
N SER A 63 19.76 11.59 15.33
CA SER A 63 20.15 12.63 16.30
C SER A 63 21.20 13.63 15.80
N GLY A 64 21.96 13.28 14.77
CA GLY A 64 22.92 14.16 14.08
C GLY A 64 22.59 14.42 12.61
N VAL A 65 21.36 14.15 12.16
CA VAL A 65 20.95 14.29 10.76
C VAL A 65 20.21 15.61 10.56
N ASP A 66 20.89 16.58 9.93
CA ASP A 66 20.31 17.90 9.67
C ASP A 66 19.28 17.91 8.52
N ARG A 67 19.40 16.95 7.59
CA ARG A 67 18.56 16.92 6.40
C ARG A 67 18.35 15.50 5.89
N ILE A 68 17.09 15.20 5.56
CA ILE A 68 16.70 14.00 4.84
C ILE A 68 16.30 14.41 3.41
N VAL A 69 16.69 13.60 2.42
CA VAL A 69 16.33 13.80 1.01
C VAL A 69 15.71 12.52 0.47
N ALA A 70 14.43 12.59 0.09
CA ALA A 70 13.75 11.48 -0.57
C ALA A 70 13.99 11.53 -2.08
N VAL A 71 14.58 10.47 -2.64
CA VAL A 71 14.77 10.31 -4.09
C VAL A 71 14.02 9.07 -4.54
N GLY A 72 13.21 9.19 -5.58
CA GLY A 72 12.46 8.07 -6.13
C GLY A 72 12.06 8.31 -7.58
N ASP A 73 12.02 7.22 -8.33
CA ASP A 73 11.57 7.19 -9.72
C ASP A 73 10.51 6.09 -9.90
N GLY A 74 9.58 6.29 -10.85
CA GLY A 74 8.53 5.34 -11.18
C GLY A 74 7.11 5.80 -10.87
N LYS A 75 6.12 5.06 -11.38
CA LYS A 75 4.69 5.45 -11.38
C LYS A 75 4.09 5.69 -9.99
N ALA A 76 4.64 5.04 -8.97
CA ALA A 76 4.16 5.14 -7.59
C ALA A 76 4.94 6.18 -6.75
N SER A 77 6.02 6.76 -7.31
CA SER A 77 6.97 7.59 -6.56
C SER A 77 6.29 8.79 -5.91
N ALA A 78 5.37 9.46 -6.61
CA ALA A 78 4.63 10.59 -6.07
C ALA A 78 3.86 10.23 -4.78
N ALA A 79 3.10 9.12 -4.81
CA ALA A 79 2.34 8.67 -3.64
C ALA A 79 3.27 8.23 -2.49
N MET A 80 4.39 7.59 -2.81
CA MET A 80 5.39 7.18 -1.82
C MET A 80 6.08 8.39 -1.19
N ALA A 81 6.52 9.36 -1.99
CA ALA A 81 7.20 10.58 -1.55
C ALA A 81 6.31 11.42 -0.64
N ILE A 82 5.04 11.63 -1.01
CA ILE A 82 4.06 12.31 -0.14
C ILE A 82 3.91 11.59 1.21
N THR A 83 3.91 10.26 1.19
CA THR A 83 3.76 9.48 2.42
C THR A 83 5.01 9.54 3.28
N LEU A 84 6.20 9.55 2.68
CA LEU A 84 7.48 9.73 3.37
C LEU A 84 7.57 11.10 4.02
N GLU A 85 7.23 12.18 3.31
CA GLU A 85 7.18 13.54 3.85
C GLU A 85 6.28 13.60 5.10
N GLN A 86 5.09 12.98 5.04
CA GLN A 86 4.17 12.94 6.18
C GLN A 86 4.69 12.15 7.39
N ILE A 87 5.66 11.25 7.19
CA ILE A 87 6.27 10.46 8.27
C ILE A 87 7.50 11.17 8.84
N LEU A 88 8.30 11.79 7.97
CA LEU A 88 9.61 12.34 8.32
C LEU A 88 9.55 13.80 8.77
N GLY A 89 8.48 14.52 8.43
CA GLY A 89 8.41 15.99 8.58
C GLY A 89 9.31 16.68 7.56
#